data_AF-A0A645GEU7-F1
#
_entry.id   AF-A0A645GEU7-F1
#
_cell.length_a   1.000
_cell.length_b   1.000
_cell.length_c   1.000
_cell.angle_alpha   90.00
_cell.angle_beta   90.00
_cell.angle_gamma   90.00
#
_symmetry.space_group_name_H-M   'P 1'
#
loop_
_entity.id
_entity.type
_entity.pdbx_description
1 polymer ?
#
loop_
_entity_poly.entity_id
_entity_poly.type
_entity_poly.pdbx_seq_one_letter_code
_entity_poly.pdbx_strand_id
1 'polypeptide(L)'
;MIENIDDWRLHLSDWRWERLTDRRWQRWELQRKDGKRNHLWEIQHAMWSRSVGWNKEFDLDIEELKEDLGSLPDLEVAAKLFVPAISHETLPTKEEEHGITRIKVEGVVVRYVADDCSIQITVEGELDSKTAQSLADECAAKLAKLENSQVEARPIGKSETFSPKKK
;
A
#
# COMPACT_ATOMS: atom_id res chain seq x y z
N MET A 1 7.86 6.71 -1.92
CA MET A 1 9.32 6.38 -1.76
C MET A 1 9.43 4.87 -1.58
N ILE A 2 10.26 4.17 -2.35
CA ILE A 2 10.37 2.69 -2.27
C ILE A 2 11.20 2.28 -1.05
N GLU A 3 10.62 1.46 -0.18
CA GLU A 3 11.30 0.93 1.01
C GLU A 3 12.49 0.01 0.65
N ASN A 4 13.59 0.13 1.40
CA ASN A 4 14.68 -0.84 1.40
C ASN A 4 14.34 -1.98 2.36
N ILE A 5 14.16 -3.18 1.81
CA ILE A 5 13.69 -4.34 2.57
C ILE A 5 14.83 -5.17 3.17
N ASP A 6 16.09 -4.89 2.83
CA ASP A 6 17.22 -5.68 3.33
C ASP A 6 17.86 -5.06 4.55
N ASP A 7 18.50 -5.91 5.34
CA ASP A 7 19.30 -5.46 6.46
C ASP A 7 20.68 -5.05 5.94
N TRP A 8 21.18 -3.91 6.40
CA TRP A 8 22.48 -3.37 6.00
C TRP A 8 23.33 -3.08 7.23
N ARG A 9 24.64 -3.25 7.08
CA ARG A 9 25.64 -2.89 8.08
C ARG A 9 26.57 -1.83 7.51
N LEU A 10 26.79 -0.75 8.25
CA LEU A 10 27.87 0.19 7.98
C LEU A 10 29.10 -0.21 8.79
N HIS A 11 30.19 -0.50 8.10
CA HIS A 11 31.51 -0.70 8.69
C HIS A 11 32.16 0.68 8.92
N LEU A 12 32.34 1.07 10.18
CA LEU A 12 32.84 2.42 10.52
C LEU A 12 34.35 2.59 10.31
N SER A 13 35.10 1.50 10.23
CA SER A 13 36.55 1.53 10.03
C SER A 13 36.94 1.95 8.61
N ASP A 14 36.13 1.59 7.62
CA ASP A 14 36.39 1.82 6.19
C ASP A 14 35.21 2.51 5.48
N TRP A 15 34.15 2.87 6.21
CA TRP A 15 32.91 3.49 5.72
C TRP A 15 32.20 2.66 4.64
N ARG A 16 32.37 1.34 4.66
CA ARG A 16 31.76 0.42 3.69
C ARG A 16 30.38 -0.05 4.16
N TRP A 17 29.41 -0.03 3.25
CA TRP A 17 28.14 -0.69 3.45
C TRP A 17 28.22 -2.16 3.02
N GLU A 18 27.73 -3.05 3.88
CA GLU A 18 27.56 -4.48 3.60
C GLU A 18 26.08 -4.84 3.71
N ARG A 19 25.58 -5.51 2.67
CA ARG A 19 24.22 -6.04 2.66
C ARG A 19 24.20 -7.38 3.38
N LEU A 20 23.36 -7.49 4.42
CA LEU A 20 23.29 -8.67 5.28
C LEU A 20 22.26 -9.71 4.79
N THR A 21 21.25 -9.27 4.04
CA THR A 21 20.19 -10.15 3.53
C THR A 21 20.01 -10.01 2.02
N ASP A 22 19.49 -11.05 1.36
CA ASP A 22 19.02 -10.98 -0.02
C ASP A 22 17.56 -11.43 -0.10
N ARG A 23 16.64 -10.58 0.41
CA ARG A 23 15.21 -10.88 0.36
C ARG A 23 14.72 -10.78 -1.09
N ARG A 24 14.11 -11.85 -1.59
CA ARG A 24 13.51 -11.95 -2.94
C ARG A 24 12.00 -11.77 -2.92
N TRP A 25 11.54 -10.86 -2.06
CA TRP A 25 10.14 -10.58 -1.87
C TRP A 25 9.53 -9.95 -3.12
N GLN A 26 8.34 -10.44 -3.47
CA GLN A 26 7.56 -9.87 -4.57
C GLN A 26 6.90 -8.58 -4.09
N ARG A 27 6.94 -7.54 -4.93
CA ARG A 27 6.47 -6.20 -4.55
C ARG A 27 5.81 -5.50 -5.72
N TRP A 28 4.85 -4.64 -5.40
CA TRP A 28 4.16 -3.78 -6.36
C TRP A 28 3.95 -2.38 -5.81
N GLU A 29 3.93 -1.40 -6.72
CA GLU A 29 3.46 -0.04 -6.49
C GLU A 29 2.14 0.12 -7.21
N LEU A 30 1.10 0.49 -6.49
CA LEU A 30 -0.18 0.88 -7.07
C LEU A 30 -0.26 2.40 -7.11
N GLN A 31 -0.47 2.99 -8.28
CA GLN A 31 -0.58 4.45 -8.44
C GLN A 31 -1.66 4.81 -9.45
N ARG A 32 -2.27 5.98 -9.27
CA ARG A 32 -3.15 6.56 -10.29
C ARG A 32 -2.34 6.89 -11.54
N LYS A 33 -2.85 6.54 -12.72
CA LYS A 33 -2.19 6.82 -14.01
C LYS A 33 -2.13 8.30 -14.35
N ASP A 34 -3.02 9.10 -13.77
CA ASP A 34 -3.00 10.56 -13.92
C ASP A 34 -1.93 11.25 -13.06
N GLY A 35 -1.19 10.49 -12.24
CA GLY A 35 -0.11 11.00 -11.38
C GLY A 35 -0.58 11.87 -10.22
N LYS A 36 -1.89 11.94 -9.95
CA LYS A 36 -2.44 12.68 -8.82
C LYS A 36 -2.29 11.88 -7.52
N ARG A 37 -2.44 12.58 -6.39
CA ARG A 37 -2.62 11.96 -5.07
C ARG A 37 -3.88 11.10 -5.06
N ASN A 38 -3.87 10.05 -4.24
CA ASN A 38 -5.07 9.32 -3.88
C ASN A 38 -5.79 10.03 -2.72
N HIS A 39 -7.01 9.60 -2.41
CA HIS A 39 -7.86 10.20 -1.38
C HIS A 39 -8.08 9.25 -0.20
N LEU A 40 -7.15 8.29 0.01
CA LEU A 40 -7.33 7.25 1.02
C LEU A 40 -7.37 7.82 2.43
N TRP A 41 -6.63 8.90 2.70
CA TRP A 41 -6.64 9.57 3.99
C TRP A 41 -7.99 10.22 4.28
N GLU A 42 -8.51 10.98 3.32
CA GLU A 42 -9.80 11.67 3.39
C GLU A 42 -10.95 10.67 3.52
N ILE A 43 -10.90 9.56 2.78
CA ILE A 43 -11.87 8.46 2.91
C ILE A 43 -11.82 7.83 4.30
N GLN A 44 -10.61 7.56 4.82
CA GLN A 44 -10.44 7.02 6.18
C GLN A 44 -10.95 7.99 7.25
N HIS A 45 -10.70 9.28 7.09
CA HIS A 45 -11.19 10.32 7.98
C HIS A 45 -12.73 10.36 7.98
N ALA A 46 -13.36 10.38 6.80
CA ALA A 46 -14.82 10.34 6.69
C ALA A 46 -15.42 9.10 7.39
N MET A 47 -14.83 7.92 7.16
CA MET A 47 -15.27 6.69 7.82
C MET A 47 -15.12 6.76 9.35
N TRP A 48 -14.04 7.37 9.83
CA TRP A 48 -13.83 7.58 11.27
C TRP A 48 -14.83 8.57 11.85
N SER A 49 -15.06 9.73 11.22
CA SER A 49 -16.09 10.72 11.60
C SER A 49 -17.46 10.06 11.76
N ARG A 50 -17.84 9.20 10.80
CA ARG A 50 -19.06 8.39 10.89
C ARG A 50 -19.06 7.44 12.10
N SER A 51 -17.94 6.78 12.39
CA SER A 51 -17.83 5.82 13.49
C SER A 51 -17.96 6.45 14.88
N VAL A 52 -17.54 7.71 15.04
CA VAL A 52 -17.64 8.47 16.30
C VAL A 52 -18.90 9.34 16.39
N GLY A 53 -19.80 9.27 15.39
CA GLY A 53 -21.07 9.98 15.36
C GLY A 53 -20.96 11.47 14.99
N TRP A 54 -19.84 11.90 14.41
CA TRP A 54 -19.61 13.26 13.93
C TRP A 54 -20.24 13.45 12.55
N ASN A 55 -21.59 13.49 12.55
CA ASN A 55 -22.37 13.45 11.31
C ASN A 55 -22.16 14.69 10.42
N LYS A 56 -21.94 15.88 11.01
CA LYS A 56 -21.74 17.10 10.23
C LYS A 56 -20.39 17.07 9.48
N GLU A 57 -19.36 16.61 10.17
CA GLU A 57 -18.01 16.43 9.64
C GLU A 57 -18.03 15.36 8.55
N PHE A 58 -18.70 14.22 8.80
CA PHE A 58 -18.90 13.19 7.79
C PHE A 58 -19.60 13.72 6.52
N ASP A 59 -20.68 14.49 6.67
CA ASP A 59 -21.42 15.04 5.54
C ASP A 59 -20.54 16.02 4.72
N LEU A 60 -19.71 16.83 5.39
CA LEU A 60 -18.74 17.72 4.73
C LEU A 60 -17.65 16.95 4.00
N ASP A 61 -17.02 15.98 4.66
CA ASP A 61 -15.96 15.15 4.08
C ASP A 61 -16.46 14.40 2.82
N ILE A 62 -17.70 13.88 2.86
CA ILE A 62 -18.29 13.15 1.73
C ILE A 62 -18.61 14.05 0.55
N GLU A 63 -19.09 15.28 0.78
CA GLU A 63 -19.32 16.22 -0.32
C GLU A 63 -18.01 16.70 -0.94
N GLU A 64 -16.96 16.97 -0.15
CA GLU A 64 -15.62 17.29 -0.68
C GLU A 64 -15.05 16.13 -1.51
N LEU A 65 -15.09 14.90 -0.97
CA LEU A 65 -14.66 13.70 -1.70
C LEU A 65 -15.42 13.50 -3.01
N LYS A 66 -16.73 13.78 -3.03
CA LYS A 66 -17.55 13.64 -4.23
C LYS A 66 -17.19 14.67 -5.30
N GLU A 67 -16.82 15.88 -4.91
CA GLU A 67 -16.30 16.90 -5.84
C GLU A 67 -14.96 16.46 -6.44
N ASP A 68 -14.04 15.98 -5.61
CA ASP A 68 -12.69 15.59 -6.04
C ASP A 68 -12.67 14.31 -6.90
N LEU A 69 -13.46 13.31 -6.51
CA LEU A 69 -13.57 12.03 -7.22
C LEU A 69 -14.53 12.10 -8.43
N GLY A 70 -15.35 13.16 -8.50
CA GLY A 70 -16.44 13.29 -9.48
C GLY A 70 -17.57 12.26 -9.31
N SER A 71 -17.58 11.52 -8.20
CA SER A 71 -18.60 10.54 -7.85
C SER A 71 -18.59 10.27 -6.35
N LEU A 72 -19.70 9.78 -5.79
CA LEU A 72 -19.74 9.40 -4.39
C LEU A 72 -18.78 8.23 -4.12
N PRO A 73 -17.86 8.33 -3.14
CA PRO A 73 -16.96 7.24 -2.80
C PRO A 73 -17.74 6.01 -2.27
N ASP A 74 -17.36 4.83 -2.75
CA ASP A 74 -17.94 3.56 -2.28
C ASP A 74 -17.26 3.13 -0.96
N LEU A 75 -17.84 3.52 0.17
CA LEU A 75 -17.29 3.24 1.50
C LEU A 75 -17.21 1.74 1.83
N GLU A 76 -18.03 0.90 1.18
CA GLU A 76 -17.95 -0.56 1.34
C GLU A 76 -16.73 -1.13 0.64
N VAL A 77 -16.33 -0.55 -0.49
CA VAL A 77 -15.07 -0.89 -1.16
C VAL A 77 -13.89 -0.38 -0.33
N ALA A 78 -14.00 0.81 0.26
CA ALA A 78 -12.95 1.38 1.10
C ALA A 78 -12.66 0.48 2.32
N ALA A 79 -13.72 0.02 3.00
CA ALA A 79 -13.61 -0.92 4.12
C ALA A 79 -12.96 -2.26 3.75
N LYS A 80 -12.98 -2.63 2.46
CA LYS A 80 -12.47 -3.92 1.94
C LYS A 80 -11.24 -3.76 1.05
N LEU A 81 -10.61 -2.58 1.03
CA LEU A 81 -9.48 -2.28 0.15
C LEU A 81 -8.34 -3.31 0.29
N PHE A 82 -8.02 -3.69 1.52
CA PHE A 82 -6.95 -4.64 1.86
C PHE A 82 -7.45 -6.05 2.21
N VAL A 83 -8.73 -6.33 1.99
CA VAL A 83 -9.38 -7.62 2.28
C VAL A 83 -9.54 -8.37 0.96
N PRO A 84 -8.65 -9.32 0.61
CA PRO A 84 -8.74 -10.02 -0.66
C PRO A 84 -9.86 -11.07 -0.68
N ALA A 85 -10.25 -11.51 -1.86
CA ALA A 85 -11.27 -12.54 -2.04
C ALA A 85 -10.80 -13.96 -1.62
N ILE A 86 -9.50 -14.17 -1.50
CA ILE A 86 -8.90 -15.44 -1.06
C ILE A 86 -8.89 -15.55 0.47
N SER A 87 -8.81 -16.79 0.98
CA SER A 87 -8.73 -17.04 2.42
C SER A 87 -7.49 -16.35 3.02
N HIS A 88 -7.72 -15.55 4.06
CA HIS A 88 -6.67 -14.79 4.72
C HIS A 88 -6.99 -14.59 6.21
N GLU A 89 -5.94 -14.26 6.97
CA GLU A 89 -6.03 -13.82 8.36
C GLU A 89 -5.62 -12.35 8.43
N THR A 90 -6.44 -11.49 9.05
CA THR A 90 -6.05 -10.10 9.32
C THR A 90 -5.14 -10.06 10.53
N LEU A 91 -3.95 -9.45 10.38
CA LEU A 91 -3.02 -9.27 11.47
C LEU A 91 -3.30 -7.93 12.18
N PRO A 92 -3.09 -7.83 13.51
CA PRO A 92 -3.34 -6.60 14.24
C PRO A 92 -2.42 -5.47 13.75
N THR A 93 -3.01 -4.30 13.51
CA THR A 93 -2.27 -3.06 13.29
C THR A 93 -1.65 -2.60 14.60
N LYS A 94 -0.42 -2.12 14.57
CA LYS A 94 0.20 -1.49 15.75
C LYS A 94 -0.30 -0.05 15.84
N GLU A 95 -0.62 0.41 17.05
CA GLU A 95 -1.19 1.76 17.28
C GLU A 95 -0.30 2.89 16.73
N GLU A 96 1.02 2.68 16.64
CA GLU A 96 1.98 3.66 16.14
C GLU A 96 2.19 3.60 14.61
N GLU A 97 1.60 2.64 13.91
CA GLU A 97 1.78 2.44 12.46
C GLU A 97 0.57 2.98 11.68
N HIS A 98 0.71 4.18 11.09
CA HIS A 98 -0.30 4.75 10.19
C HIS A 98 -0.10 4.27 8.75
N GLY A 99 -1.21 4.00 8.06
CA GLY A 99 -1.21 3.60 6.64
C GLY A 99 -0.70 2.18 6.37
N ILE A 100 -0.40 1.38 7.42
CA ILE A 100 0.09 0.01 7.26
C ILE A 100 -1.01 -0.99 7.60
N THR A 101 -1.30 -1.89 6.66
CA THR A 101 -2.18 -3.05 6.88
C THR A 101 -1.43 -4.33 6.58
N ARG A 102 -1.62 -5.35 7.42
CA ARG A 102 -1.01 -6.67 7.22
C ARG A 102 -2.07 -7.76 7.24
N ILE A 103 -1.94 -8.69 6.30
CA ILE A 103 -2.72 -9.92 6.26
C ILE A 103 -1.77 -11.11 6.13
N LYS A 104 -2.27 -12.29 6.43
CA LYS A 104 -1.58 -13.57 6.21
C LYS A 104 -2.35 -14.38 5.18
N VAL A 105 -1.65 -14.78 4.11
CA VAL A 105 -2.19 -15.63 3.04
C VAL A 105 -1.28 -16.86 2.95
N GLU A 106 -1.86 -18.06 3.10
CA GLU A 106 -1.08 -19.33 3.07
C GLU A 106 0.12 -19.34 4.04
N GLY A 107 -0.01 -18.64 5.17
CA GLY A 107 1.07 -18.51 6.16
C GLY A 107 2.09 -17.40 5.86
N VAL A 108 2.04 -16.77 4.68
CA VAL A 108 2.93 -15.69 4.25
C VAL A 108 2.31 -14.33 4.56
N VAL A 109 3.10 -13.40 5.09
CA VAL A 109 2.64 -12.04 5.39
C VAL A 109 2.62 -11.21 4.11
N VAL A 110 1.49 -10.53 3.88
CA VAL A 110 1.35 -9.51 2.84
C VAL A 110 1.12 -8.18 3.54
N ARG A 111 2.03 -7.24 3.30
CA ARG A 111 2.01 -5.90 3.88
C ARG A 111 1.62 -4.88 2.82
N TYR A 112 0.62 -4.09 3.14
CA TYR A 112 0.19 -2.92 2.39
C TYR A 112 0.66 -1.67 3.13
N VAL A 113 1.32 -0.77 2.43
CA VAL A 113 1.68 0.56 2.94
C VAL A 113 1.05 1.58 2.01
N ALA A 114 0.06 2.31 2.51
CA ALA A 114 -0.58 3.40 1.81
C ALA A 114 0.11 4.73 2.17
N ASP A 115 0.49 5.49 1.16
CA ASP A 115 0.85 6.91 1.26
C ASP A 115 -0.07 7.74 0.36
N ASP A 116 0.15 9.06 0.33
CA ASP A 116 -0.75 9.98 -0.39
C ASP A 116 -0.79 9.77 -1.91
N CYS A 117 0.15 9.04 -2.50
CA CYS A 117 0.23 8.85 -3.95
C CYS A 117 0.11 7.39 -4.38
N SER A 118 0.38 6.45 -3.46
CA SER A 118 0.58 5.06 -3.81
C SER A 118 0.21 4.09 -2.69
N ILE A 119 -0.02 2.83 -3.10
CA ILE A 119 -0.03 1.69 -2.18
C ILE A 119 1.15 0.79 -2.56
N GLN A 120 2.05 0.54 -1.62
CA GLN A 120 3.10 -0.47 -1.77
C GLN A 120 2.63 -1.79 -1.18
N ILE A 121 2.70 -2.84 -2.00
CA ILE A 121 2.41 -4.21 -1.60
C ILE A 121 3.74 -4.95 -1.49
N THR A 122 3.99 -5.59 -0.35
CA THR A 122 5.17 -6.42 -0.12
C THR A 122 4.76 -7.80 0.40
N VAL A 123 5.17 -8.85 -0.31
CA VAL A 123 4.99 -10.25 0.10
C VAL A 123 6.24 -10.70 0.85
N GLU A 124 6.16 -10.80 2.17
CA GLU A 124 7.29 -11.07 3.07
C GLU A 124 7.62 -12.57 3.16
N GLY A 125 7.86 -13.20 2.02
CA GLY A 125 8.16 -14.62 1.91
C GLY A 125 8.03 -15.13 0.48
N GLU A 126 7.79 -16.43 0.34
CA GLU A 126 7.51 -17.08 -0.92
C GLU A 126 6.02 -17.36 -1.03
N LEU A 127 5.33 -16.64 -1.90
CA LEU A 127 3.95 -16.90 -2.27
C LEU A 127 3.91 -17.25 -3.75
N ASP A 128 2.95 -18.08 -4.16
CA ASP A 128 2.76 -18.37 -5.57
C ASP A 128 2.59 -17.07 -6.38
N SER A 129 3.25 -16.99 -7.53
CA SER A 129 3.30 -15.75 -8.32
C SER A 129 1.94 -15.36 -8.88
N LYS A 130 1.08 -16.33 -9.17
CA LYS A 130 -0.29 -16.06 -9.63
C LYS A 130 -1.14 -15.52 -8.47
N THR A 131 -1.00 -16.08 -7.27
CA THR A 131 -1.68 -15.57 -6.07
C THR A 131 -1.22 -14.16 -5.74
N ALA A 132 0.09 -13.91 -5.71
CA ALA A 132 0.65 -12.59 -5.40
C ALA A 132 0.25 -11.53 -6.43
N GLN A 133 0.26 -11.85 -7.73
CA GLN A 133 -0.23 -10.95 -8.77
C GLN A 133 -1.74 -10.69 -8.63
N SER A 134 -2.53 -11.73 -8.31
CA SER A 134 -3.98 -11.56 -8.11
C SER A 134 -4.29 -10.62 -6.95
N LEU A 135 -3.51 -10.65 -5.87
CA LEU A 135 -3.64 -9.70 -4.75
C LEU A 135 -3.39 -8.26 -5.20
N ALA A 136 -2.34 -8.03 -6.00
CA ALA A 136 -2.02 -6.72 -6.53
C ALA A 136 -3.10 -6.21 -7.48
N ASP A 137 -3.58 -7.06 -8.40
CA ASP A 137 -4.63 -6.71 -9.37
C ASP A 137 -5.97 -6.42 -8.69
N GLU A 138 -6.35 -7.23 -7.70
CA GLU A 138 -7.58 -7.02 -6.94
C GLU A 138 -7.53 -5.69 -6.16
N CYS A 139 -6.41 -5.42 -5.48
CA CYS A 139 -6.22 -4.16 -4.76
C CYS A 139 -6.22 -2.96 -5.72
N ALA A 140 -5.57 -3.07 -6.88
CA ALA A 140 -5.58 -2.04 -7.91
C ALA A 140 -6.99 -1.77 -8.46
N ALA A 141 -7.80 -2.81 -8.67
CA ALA A 141 -9.17 -2.67 -9.12
C ALA A 141 -10.06 -1.96 -8.09
N LYS A 142 -9.89 -2.28 -6.79
CA LYS A 142 -10.59 -1.57 -5.70
C LYS A 142 -10.16 -0.12 -5.61
N LEU A 143 -8.86 0.16 -5.69
CA LEU A 143 -8.36 1.53 -5.68
C LEU A 143 -8.87 2.32 -6.89
N ALA A 144 -8.88 1.72 -8.08
CA ALA A 144 -9.41 2.37 -9.28
C ALA A 144 -10.90 2.73 -9.14
N LYS A 145 -11.68 1.86 -8.50
CA LYS A 145 -13.09 2.11 -8.21
C LYS A 145 -13.27 3.24 -7.18
N LEU A 146 -12.46 3.28 -6.12
CA LEU A 146 -12.50 4.34 -5.11
C LEU A 146 -12.10 5.70 -5.67
N GLU A 147 -11.02 5.72 -6.45
CA GLU A 147 -10.44 6.93 -7.00
C GLU A 147 -11.18 7.44 -8.25
N ASN A 148 -12.17 6.69 -8.74
CA ASN A 148 -12.84 6.90 -10.02
C ASN A 148 -11.83 7.22 -11.15
N SER A 149 -10.69 6.51 -11.14
CA SER A 149 -9.55 6.78 -12.01
C SER A 149 -8.81 5.48 -12.33
N GLN A 150 -8.06 5.49 -13.42
CA GLN A 150 -7.25 4.33 -13.78
C GLN A 150 -6.06 4.21 -12.83
N VAL A 151 -5.87 3.02 -12.27
CA VAL A 151 -4.73 2.66 -11.44
C VAL A 151 -3.85 1.67 -12.21
N GLU A 152 -2.54 1.82 -12.07
CA GLU A 152 -1.56 0.85 -12.54
C GLU A 152 -0.91 0.12 -11.37
N ALA A 153 -0.70 -1.18 -11.53
CA ALA A 153 0.09 -2.01 -10.63
C ALA A 153 1.45 -2.28 -11.27
N ARG A 154 2.50 -1.64 -10.77
CA ARG A 154 3.87 -1.79 -11.28
C ARG A 154 4.68 -2.70 -10.36
N PRO A 155 5.21 -3.85 -10.83
CA PRO A 155 6.15 -4.63 -10.04
C PRO A 155 7.38 -3.81 -9.65
N ILE A 156 7.77 -3.88 -8.38
CA ILE A 156 8.97 -3.19 -7.86
C ILE A 156 10.04 -4.24 -7.54
N GLY A 157 10.88 -4.54 -8.52
CA GLY A 157 12.10 -5.34 -8.37
C GLY A 157 13.34 -4.46 -8.50
N LYS A 158 14.49 -4.90 -7.96
CA LYS A 158 15.73 -4.10 -7.90
C LYS A 158 15.99 -3.35 -9.21
N SER A 159 16.14 -2.02 -9.12
CA SER A 159 16.95 -1.30 -10.08
C SER A 159 18.35 -1.90 -10.06
N GLU A 160 18.90 -2.15 -11.24
CA GLU A 160 20.28 -2.59 -11.39
C GLU A 160 21.22 -1.55 -10.74
N THR A 161 22.04 -2.03 -9.82
CA THR A 161 23.34 -1.46 -9.44
C THR A 161 23.40 0.04 -9.12
N PHE A 162 23.30 0.40 -7.84
CA PHE A 162 24.02 1.55 -7.34
C PHE A 162 25.48 1.13 -7.12
N SER A 163 26.31 1.22 -8.15
CA SER A 163 27.77 1.22 -7.96
C SER A 163 28.16 2.60 -7.43
N PRO A 164 28.68 2.74 -6.19
CA PRO A 164 29.26 4.00 -5.79
C PRO A 164 30.47 4.25 -6.69
N LYS A 165 30.40 5.31 -7.50
CA LYS A 165 31.58 5.84 -8.19
C LYS A 165 32.64 6.08 -7.13
N LYS A 166 33.73 5.32 -7.16
CA LYS A 166 34.96 5.69 -6.48
C LYS A 166 35.37 7.06 -7.03
N LYS A 167 35.71 7.96 -6.11
CA LYS A 167 36.13 9.35 -6.35
C LYS A 167 37.17 9.45 -7.45
#